data_AF-A0AAW9IAP3-F1
#
_entry.id   AF-A0AAW9IAP3-F1
#
_cell.length_a   1.000
_cell.length_b   1.000
_cell.length_c   1.000
_cell.angle_alpha   90.00
_cell.angle_beta   90.00
_cell.angle_gamma   90.00
#
_symmetry.space_group_name_H-M   'P 1'
#
loop_
_entity.id
_entity.type
_entity.pdbx_description
1 polymer ?
#
loop_
_entity_poly.entity_id
_entity_poly.type
_entity_poly.pdbx_seq_one_letter_code
_entity_poly.pdbx_strand_id
1 'polypeptide(L)'
;TIRSSAAIIHQIGTNTEEAAISLGASNVKTFSKITLPLMLPGVISGAILSWITIITELSTSIILYTAKTKTMTIAIYTEVIRGNYGVAAALATILLIVTVISLLIFFKVSGQKEVTM
;
A
#
# COMPACT_ATOMS: atom_id res chain seq x y z
N THR A 1 2.20 -8.02 1.23
CA THR A 1 2.53 -6.62 1.59
C THR A 1 3.65 -6.57 2.62
N ILE A 2 3.50 -7.17 3.81
CA ILE A 2 4.53 -7.14 4.88
C ILE A 2 5.89 -7.67 4.41
N ARG A 3 5.95 -8.82 3.72
CA ARG A 3 7.21 -9.37 3.18
C ARG A 3 7.90 -8.44 2.18
N SER A 4 7.12 -7.79 1.32
CA SER A 4 7.65 -6.88 0.29
C SER A 4 8.19 -5.59 0.91
N SER A 5 7.53 -5.05 1.93
CA SER A 5 8.05 -3.93 2.72
C SER A 5 9.27 -4.29 3.55
N ALA A 6 9.26 -5.48 4.18
CA ALA A 6 10.39 -5.97 4.97
C ALA A 6 11.64 -6.17 4.10
N ALA A 7 11.51 -6.62 2.86
CA ALA A 7 12.65 -6.78 1.94
C ALA A 7 13.36 -5.44 1.64
N ILE A 8 12.60 -4.36 1.46
CA ILE A 8 13.17 -3.00 1.25
C ILE A 8 13.85 -2.50 2.52
N ILE A 9 13.29 -2.82 3.69
CA ILE A 9 13.84 -2.42 4.99
C ILE A 9 15.14 -3.18 5.30
N HIS A 10 15.21 -4.48 5.01
CA HIS A 10 16.39 -5.31 5.26
C HIS A 10 17.60 -4.93 4.40
N GLN A 11 17.42 -4.15 3.34
CA GLN A 11 18.53 -3.62 2.54
C GLN A 11 19.21 -2.40 3.19
N ILE A 12 18.59 -1.80 4.23
CA ILE A 12 19.20 -0.69 4.98
C ILE A 12 20.23 -1.30 5.94
N GLY A 13 21.53 -1.10 5.67
CA GLY A 13 22.60 -1.56 6.54
C GLY A 13 22.50 -0.94 7.95
N THR A 14 22.64 -1.75 9.00
CA THR A 14 22.54 -1.33 10.41
C THR A 14 23.69 -0.42 10.87
N ASN A 15 24.77 -0.34 10.07
CA ASN A 15 25.97 0.41 10.37
C ASN A 15 25.70 1.88 10.76
N THR A 16 24.69 2.52 10.15
CA THR A 16 24.36 3.93 10.42
C THR A 16 23.66 4.11 11.77
N GLU A 17 22.91 3.11 12.23
CA GLU A 17 22.25 3.10 13.54
C GLU A 17 23.26 2.80 14.66
N GLU A 18 24.15 1.83 14.45
CA GLU A 18 25.23 1.48 15.38
C GLU A 18 26.20 2.65 15.61
N ALA A 19 26.54 3.40 14.55
CA ALA A 19 27.37 4.60 14.65
C ALA A 19 26.71 5.71 15.49
N ALA A 20 25.40 5.93 15.34
CA ALA A 20 24.68 6.95 16.10
C ALA A 20 24.62 6.62 17.60
N ILE A 21 24.39 5.34 17.93
CA ILE A 21 24.42 4.86 19.32
C ILE A 21 25.83 5.00 19.92
N SER A 22 26.86 4.66 19.15
CA SER A 22 28.27 4.77 19.57
C SER A 22 28.69 6.22 19.86
N LEU A 23 28.10 7.20 19.16
CA LEU A 23 28.30 8.64 19.38
C LEU A 23 27.43 9.22 20.51
N GLY A 24 26.75 8.38 21.29
CA GLY A 24 25.96 8.77 22.46
C GLY A 24 24.51 9.17 22.16
N ALA A 25 23.97 8.86 20.98
CA ALA A 25 22.53 9.04 20.74
C ALA A 25 21.71 7.94 21.45
N SER A 26 20.63 8.33 22.13
CA SER A 26 19.65 7.40 22.67
C SER A 26 18.90 6.65 21.56
N ASN A 27 18.49 5.40 21.80
CA ASN A 27 17.73 4.57 20.84
C ASN A 27 16.52 5.27 20.20
N VAL A 28 15.74 6.04 20.97
CA VAL A 28 14.57 6.77 20.45
C VAL A 28 14.97 7.87 19.44
N LYS A 29 16.09 8.55 19.70
CA LYS A 29 16.66 9.58 18.81
C LYS A 29 17.21 8.94 17.54
N THR A 30 17.89 7.81 17.65
CA THR A 30 18.40 7.03 16.52
C THR A 30 17.26 6.53 15.65
N PHE A 31 16.23 5.93 16.25
CA PHE A 31 15.04 5.45 15.53
C PHE A 31 14.33 6.58 14.78
N SER A 32 13.99 7.69 15.46
CA SER A 32 13.21 8.77 14.84
C SER A 32 13.96 9.53 13.76
N LYS A 33 15.29 9.68 13.87
CA LYS A 33 16.10 10.47 12.93
C LYS A 33 16.78 9.66 11.84
N ILE A 34 17.02 8.37 12.05
CA ILE A 34 17.78 7.53 11.12
C ILE A 34 16.88 6.40 10.62
N THR A 35 16.48 5.50 11.51
CA THR A 35 15.78 4.27 11.12
C THR A 35 14.43 4.58 10.46
N LEU A 36 13.60 5.45 11.06
CA LEU A 36 12.26 5.78 10.57
C LEU A 36 12.28 6.44 9.18
N PRO A 37 13.07 7.51 8.91
CA PRO A 37 13.16 8.10 7.57
C PRO A 37 13.67 7.13 6.49
N LEU A 38 14.60 6.23 6.85
CA LEU A 38 15.13 5.23 5.95
C LEU A 38 14.09 4.14 5.63
N MET A 39 13.31 3.69 6.63
CA MET A 39 12.24 2.71 6.45
C MET A 39 11.00 3.28 5.74
N LEU A 40 10.73 4.58 5.89
CA LEU A 40 9.52 5.26 5.40
C LEU A 40 9.14 4.95 3.95
N PRO A 41 10.04 5.01 2.95
CA PRO A 41 9.70 4.63 1.58
C PRO A 41 9.21 3.18 1.45
N GLY A 42 9.85 2.20 2.12
CA GLY A 42 9.40 0.81 2.10
C GLY A 42 8.04 0.60 2.78
N VAL A 43 7.75 1.37 3.84
CA VAL A 43 6.45 1.40 4.51
C VAL A 43 5.38 1.98 3.58
N ILE A 44 5.64 3.11 2.92
CA ILE A 44 4.71 3.75 1.99
C ILE A 44 4.41 2.82 0.81
N SER A 45 5.43 2.21 0.20
CA SER A 45 5.25 1.24 -0.89
C SER A 45 4.39 0.05 -0.44
N GLY A 46 4.59 -0.44 0.78
CA GLY A 46 3.74 -1.47 1.39
C GLY A 46 2.29 -1.06 1.58
N ALA A 47 2.09 0.16 2.07
CA ALA A 47 0.76 0.72 2.32
C ALA A 47 -0.02 0.88 1.00
N ILE A 48 0.62 1.37 -0.07
CA ILE A 48 -0.02 1.51 -1.39
C ILE A 48 -0.40 0.14 -1.95
N LEU A 49 0.49 -0.86 -1.83
CA LEU A 49 0.17 -2.21 -2.29
C LEU A 49 -0.97 -2.83 -1.49
N SER A 50 -1.01 -2.60 -0.17
CA SER A 50 -2.11 -3.04 0.69
C SER A 50 -3.43 -2.35 0.35
N TRP A 51 -3.38 -1.05 0.03
CA TRP A 51 -4.53 -0.30 -0.43
C TRP A 51 -5.10 -0.91 -1.71
N ILE A 52 -4.25 -1.16 -2.72
CA ILE A 52 -4.67 -1.80 -3.98
C ILE A 52 -5.38 -3.13 -3.71
N THR A 53 -4.81 -3.98 -2.85
CA THR A 53 -5.44 -5.27 -2.51
C THR A 53 -6.81 -5.10 -1.87
N ILE A 54 -6.96 -4.16 -0.93
CA ILE A 54 -8.21 -3.97 -0.17
C ILE A 54 -9.30 -3.33 -1.02
N ILE A 55 -8.99 -2.34 -1.86
CA ILE A 55 -10.02 -1.66 -2.67
C ILE A 55 -10.65 -2.58 -3.73
N THR A 56 -9.91 -3.60 -4.18
CA THR A 56 -10.39 -4.59 -5.15
C THR A 56 -11.03 -5.82 -4.50
N GLU A 57 -11.08 -5.88 -3.17
CA GLU A 57 -11.48 -7.10 -2.47
C GLU A 57 -13.00 -7.30 -2.45
N LEU A 58 -13.44 -8.44 -3.00
CA LEU A 58 -14.84 -8.85 -3.04
C LEU A 58 -15.15 -9.98 -2.06
N SER A 59 -14.27 -10.98 -1.93
CA SER A 59 -14.56 -12.27 -1.31
C SER A 59 -14.98 -12.14 0.16
N THR A 60 -14.24 -11.35 0.94
CA THR A 60 -14.60 -11.09 2.33
C THR A 60 -15.76 -10.08 2.43
N SER A 61 -15.74 -9.08 1.57
CA SER A 61 -16.70 -7.96 1.56
C SER A 61 -18.14 -8.45 1.34
N ILE A 62 -18.35 -9.38 0.41
CA ILE A 62 -19.70 -9.86 0.05
C ILE A 62 -20.41 -10.60 1.20
N ILE A 63 -19.64 -11.18 2.13
CA ILE A 63 -20.19 -11.90 3.29
C ILE A 63 -20.54 -10.93 4.41
N LEU A 64 -19.80 -9.83 4.56
CA LEU A 64 -19.87 -8.93 5.71
C LEU A 64 -20.61 -7.61 5.45
N TYR A 65 -20.89 -7.26 4.20
CA TYR A 65 -21.47 -5.95 3.92
C TYR A 65 -22.91 -5.82 4.40
N THR A 66 -23.28 -4.57 4.71
CA THR A 66 -24.63 -4.15 5.02
C THR A 66 -25.07 -3.11 3.99
N ALA A 67 -26.35 -2.73 3.99
CA ALA A 67 -26.83 -1.65 3.12
C ALA A 67 -26.05 -0.33 3.27
N LYS A 68 -25.48 -0.07 4.46
CA LYS A 68 -24.70 1.15 4.74
C LYS A 68 -23.22 1.05 4.38
N THR A 69 -22.68 -0.16 4.24
CA THR A 69 -21.25 -0.43 4.03
C THR A 69 -20.96 -1.02 2.66
N LYS A 70 -21.85 -0.79 1.69
CA LYS A 70 -21.71 -1.28 0.32
C LYS A 70 -20.48 -0.64 -0.36
N THR A 71 -19.48 -1.46 -0.66
CA THR A 71 -18.28 -1.03 -1.36
C THR A 71 -18.51 -0.94 -2.88
N MET A 72 -17.60 -0.27 -3.59
CA MET A 72 -17.63 -0.18 -5.06
C MET A 72 -17.63 -1.58 -5.71
N THR A 73 -16.80 -2.49 -5.22
CA THR A 73 -16.68 -3.87 -5.72
C THR A 73 -17.99 -4.64 -5.57
N ILE A 74 -18.69 -4.46 -4.43
CA ILE A 74 -20.02 -5.06 -4.22
C ILE A 74 -21.06 -4.40 -5.13
N ALA A 75 -20.98 -3.09 -5.36
CA ALA A 75 -21.88 -2.40 -6.28
C ALA A 75 -21.75 -2.93 -7.71
N ILE A 76 -20.53 -3.09 -8.21
CA ILE A 76 -20.25 -3.72 -9.50
C ILE A 76 -20.88 -5.12 -9.55
N TYR A 77 -20.57 -5.97 -8.56
CA TYR A 77 -21.10 -7.33 -8.49
C TYR A 77 -22.64 -7.38 -8.48
N THR A 78 -23.28 -6.49 -7.70
CA THR A 78 -24.74 -6.40 -7.63
C THR A 78 -25.36 -6.03 -8.97
N GLU A 79 -24.79 -5.06 -9.69
CA GLU A 79 -25.31 -4.63 -10.98
C GLU A 79 -25.12 -5.69 -12.07
N VAL A 80 -24.04 -6.48 -12.00
CA VAL A 80 -23.85 -7.66 -12.88
C VAL A 80 -24.96 -8.69 -12.68
N ILE A 81 -25.28 -9.03 -11.43
CA ILE A 81 -26.37 -9.99 -11.12
C ILE A 81 -27.73 -9.48 -11.58
N ARG A 82 -27.94 -8.16 -11.53
CA ARG A 82 -29.17 -7.51 -12.01
C ARG A 82 -29.27 -7.46 -13.54
N GLY A 83 -28.23 -7.84 -14.27
CA GLY A 83 -28.16 -7.74 -15.73
C GLY A 83 -27.84 -6.32 -16.24
N ASN A 84 -27.53 -5.37 -15.36
CA ASN A 84 -27.22 -3.99 -15.70
C ASN A 84 -25.73 -3.83 -16.08
N TYR A 85 -25.30 -4.50 -17.14
CA TYR A 85 -23.89 -4.53 -17.53
C TYR A 85 -23.31 -3.15 -17.86
N GLY A 86 -24.11 -2.22 -18.40
CA GLY A 86 -23.64 -0.86 -18.69
C GLY A 86 -23.21 -0.10 -17.43
N VAL A 87 -24.03 -0.16 -16.37
CA VAL A 87 -23.71 0.49 -15.08
C VAL A 87 -22.55 -0.24 -14.40
N ALA A 88 -22.57 -1.57 -14.42
CA ALA A 88 -21.47 -2.37 -13.87
C ALA A 88 -20.12 -2.04 -14.53
N ALA A 89 -20.09 -1.92 -15.86
CA ALA A 89 -18.90 -1.56 -16.62
C ALA A 89 -18.42 -0.15 -16.26
N ALA A 90 -19.32 0.83 -16.18
CA ALA A 90 -18.95 2.20 -15.79
C ALA A 90 -18.30 2.26 -14.39
N LEU A 91 -18.89 1.58 -13.40
CA LEU A 91 -18.32 1.48 -12.05
C LEU A 91 -16.98 0.74 -12.04
N ALA A 92 -16.85 -0.34 -12.81
CA ALA A 92 -15.62 -1.10 -12.93
C ALA A 92 -14.50 -0.26 -13.57
N THR A 93 -14.81 0.56 -14.57
CA THR A 93 -13.84 1.48 -15.19
C THR A 93 -13.34 2.52 -14.19
N ILE A 94 -14.22 3.09 -13.35
CA ILE A 94 -13.81 4.03 -12.30
C ILE A 94 -12.88 3.35 -11.30
N LEU A 95 -13.24 2.15 -10.83
CA LEU A 95 -12.41 1.38 -9.90
C LEU A 95 -11.04 1.02 -10.53
N LEU A 96 -11.02 0.68 -11.82
CA LEU A 96 -9.81 0.42 -12.58
C LEU A 96 -8.91 1.65 -12.64
N ILE A 97 -9.45 2.83 -12.95
CA ILE A 97 -8.69 4.09 -12.99
C ILE A 97 -8.04 4.36 -11.63
N VAL A 98 -8.79 4.23 -10.53
CA VAL A 98 -8.27 4.43 -9.17
C VAL A 98 -7.14 3.43 -8.85
N THR A 99 -7.30 2.18 -9.28
CA THR A 99 -6.28 1.13 -9.09
C THR A 99 -5.01 1.43 -9.91
N VAL A 100 -5.16 1.85 -11.17
CA VAL A 100 -4.04 2.22 -12.04
C VAL A 100 -3.31 3.44 -11.48
N ILE A 101 -4.02 4.48 -11.04
CA ILE A 101 -3.41 5.65 -10.39
C ILE A 101 -2.62 5.22 -9.16
N SER A 102 -3.18 4.36 -8.32
CA SER A 102 -2.50 3.84 -7.13
C SER A 102 -1.21 3.08 -7.49
N LEU A 103 -1.24 2.28 -8.57
CA LEU A 103 -0.08 1.57 -9.08
C LEU A 103 1.00 2.52 -9.66
N LEU A 104 0.59 3.57 -10.38
CA LEU A 104 1.51 4.60 -10.89
C LEU A 104 2.19 5.36 -9.75
N ILE A 105 1.45 5.66 -8.67
CA ILE A 105 2.02 6.27 -7.46
C ILE A 105 3.03 5.31 -6.82
N PHE A 106 2.71 4.01 -6.72
CA PHE A 106 3.64 3.00 -6.23
C PHE A 106 4.96 2.99 -7.01
N PHE A 107 4.90 3.00 -8.35
CA PHE A 107 6.11 3.04 -9.18
C PHE A 107 6.88 4.35 -9.04
N LYS A 108 6.19 5.49 -8.94
CA LYS A 108 6.85 6.79 -8.74
C LYS A 108 7.57 6.88 -7.39
N VAL A 109 6.97 6.35 -6.33
CA VAL A 109 7.55 6.37 -4.97
C VAL A 109 8.65 5.32 -4.82
N SER A 110 8.49 4.14 -5.42
CA SER A 110 9.46 3.05 -5.32
C SER A 110 10.66 3.25 -6.25
N GLY A 111 10.45 3.81 -7.45
CA GLY A 111 11.50 4.02 -8.46
C GLY A 111 12.49 5.15 -8.14
N GLN A 112 12.22 6.01 -7.14
CA GLN A 112 13.18 7.03 -6.69
C GLN A 112 14.20 6.50 -5.67
N LYS A 113 14.10 5.23 -5.25
CA LYS A 113 14.95 4.65 -4.21
C LYS A 113 15.36 3.20 -4.49
N GLU A 114 15.59 2.85 -5.76
CA GLU A 114 16.75 1.99 -6.03
C GLU A 114 17.97 2.82 -5.65
N VAL A 115 18.25 2.84 -4.33
CA VAL A 115 19.49 3.35 -3.78
C VAL A 115 20.55 2.46 -4.38
N THR A 116 21.17 2.99 -5.42
CA THR A 116 22.49 2.60 -5.91
C THR A 116 23.33 2.27 -4.68
N MET A 117 23.56 0.96 -4.48
CA MET A 117 24.68 0.50 -3.66
C MET A 117 25.99 0.89 -4.35
#